data_AF-A0A177GFM9-F1
#
_entry.id   AF-A0A177GFM9-F1
#
_cell.length_a   1.000
_cell.length_b   1.000
_cell.length_c   1.000
_cell.angle_alpha   90.00
_cell.angle_beta   90.00
_cell.angle_gamma   90.00
#
_symmetry.space_group_name_H-M   'P 1'
#
loop_
_entity.id
_entity.type
_entity.pdbx_description
1 polymer ?
#
loop_
_entity_poly.entity_id
_entity_poly.type
_entity_poly.pdbx_seq_one_letter_code
_entity_poly.pdbx_strand_id
1 'polypeptide(L)'
;MLHGNARDWWHNAAGVYERGNAPEEGSVLNFRGIRRMPLGHVAVVRHVVNSRTIIIDQSHWAQAGISHNTPVIDVSPNNDWSAVRVALNNRSGTYGSIYPTYGFIYARSPGERRGNSRNDVMTAWAKKTQTQGSETQLAQAPENAHPITSGAQDNSITFDGQQ
;
A
#
# COMPACT_ATOMS: atom_id res chain seq x y z
N MET A 1 1.32 -17.12 -14.40
CA MET A 1 -0.07 -17.01 -14.92
C MET A 1 -0.98 -17.75 -13.95
N LEU A 2 -2.19 -17.23 -13.68
CA LEU A 2 -3.17 -17.91 -12.84
C LEU A 2 -3.97 -18.88 -13.70
N HIS A 3 -4.14 -20.12 -13.23
CA HIS A 3 -4.88 -21.18 -13.91
C HIS A 3 -5.98 -21.72 -12.99
N GLY A 4 -7.01 -22.35 -13.56
CA GLY A 4 -8.15 -22.91 -12.84
C GLY A 4 -9.38 -21.99 -12.84
N ASN A 5 -10.41 -22.35 -12.07
CA ASN A 5 -11.66 -21.59 -12.01
C ASN A 5 -11.43 -20.23 -11.35
N ALA A 6 -12.27 -19.24 -11.66
CA ALA A 6 -12.15 -17.89 -11.14
C ALA A 6 -12.07 -17.82 -9.60
N ARG A 7 -12.85 -18.64 -8.89
CA ARG A 7 -12.80 -18.73 -7.42
C ARG A 7 -11.44 -19.19 -6.88
N ASP A 8 -10.73 -20.02 -7.64
CA ASP A 8 -9.46 -20.62 -7.23
C ASP A 8 -8.32 -19.59 -7.39
N TRP A 9 -8.49 -18.58 -8.25
CA TRP A 9 -7.49 -17.53 -8.51
C TRP A 9 -7.10 -16.76 -7.24
N TRP A 10 -8.02 -16.57 -6.30
CA TRP A 10 -7.69 -15.88 -5.05
C TRP A 10 -6.65 -16.65 -4.23
N HIS A 11 -6.79 -17.97 -4.17
CA HIS A 11 -5.86 -18.84 -3.46
C HIS A 11 -4.57 -19.02 -4.26
N ASN A 12 -4.66 -19.19 -5.58
CA ASN A 12 -3.51 -19.36 -6.47
C ASN A 12 -2.66 -18.08 -6.57
N ALA A 13 -3.25 -16.91 -6.36
CA ALA A 13 -2.53 -15.65 -6.30
C ALA A 13 -1.69 -15.50 -5.03
N ALA A 14 -1.99 -16.24 -3.95
CA ALA A 14 -1.23 -16.13 -2.71
C ALA A 14 0.25 -16.45 -2.93
N GLY A 15 1.14 -15.55 -2.53
CA GLY A 15 2.59 -15.70 -2.70
C GLY A 15 3.13 -15.39 -4.10
N VAL A 16 2.26 -15.26 -5.12
CA VAL A 16 2.66 -14.92 -6.49
C VAL A 16 2.26 -13.49 -6.85
N TYR A 17 1.06 -13.07 -6.47
CA TYR A 17 0.53 -11.73 -6.64
C TYR A 17 0.11 -11.14 -5.29
N GLU A 18 0.25 -9.83 -5.15
CA GLU A 18 -0.31 -9.13 -4.01
C GLU A 18 -1.84 -9.15 -4.07
N ARG A 19 -2.47 -9.24 -2.90
CA ARG A 19 -3.92 -9.25 -2.74
C ARG A 19 -4.33 -8.25 -1.68
N GLY A 20 -5.51 -7.66 -1.82
CA GLY A 20 -6.02 -6.69 -0.86
C GLY A 20 -7.47 -6.33 -1.12
N ASN A 21 -7.96 -5.34 -0.38
CA ASN A 21 -9.37 -4.94 -0.39
C ASN A 21 -9.60 -3.57 -1.03
N ALA A 22 -8.53 -2.86 -1.37
CA ALA A 22 -8.61 -1.55 -2.01
C ALA A 22 -8.60 -1.70 -3.55
N PRO A 23 -9.52 -1.04 -4.27
CA PRO A 23 -9.54 -1.08 -5.72
C PRO A 23 -8.36 -0.33 -6.31
N GLU A 24 -7.81 -0.85 -7.40
CA GLU A 24 -6.77 -0.20 -8.19
C GLU A 24 -7.01 -0.42 -9.67
N GLU A 25 -6.68 0.56 -10.50
CA GLU A 25 -6.71 0.39 -11.95
C GLU A 25 -5.78 -0.75 -12.39
N GLY A 26 -6.27 -1.60 -13.29
CA GLY A 26 -5.58 -2.80 -13.75
C GLY A 26 -5.60 -3.98 -12.76
N SER A 27 -6.11 -3.81 -11.54
CA SER A 27 -6.31 -4.93 -10.62
C SER A 27 -7.49 -5.81 -11.06
N VAL A 28 -7.52 -7.05 -10.58
CA VAL A 28 -8.60 -8.00 -10.85
C VAL A 28 -9.48 -8.13 -9.62
N LEU A 29 -10.74 -7.74 -9.71
CA LEU A 29 -11.77 -8.02 -8.72
C LEU A 29 -12.16 -9.50 -8.79
N ASN A 30 -12.03 -10.23 -7.69
CA ASN A 30 -12.33 -11.66 -7.61
C ASN A 30 -13.62 -11.94 -6.82
N PHE A 31 -14.61 -12.52 -7.49
CA PHE A 31 -15.90 -12.89 -6.92
C PHE A 31 -15.87 -14.30 -6.31
N ARG A 32 -16.46 -14.45 -5.12
CA ARG A 32 -16.58 -15.77 -4.49
C ARG A 32 -17.56 -16.65 -5.25
N GLY A 33 -17.34 -17.97 -5.17
CA GLY A 33 -18.30 -18.94 -5.65
C GLY A 33 -19.59 -18.89 -4.81
N ILE A 34 -20.74 -18.81 -5.48
CA ILE A 34 -22.07 -18.92 -4.86
C ILE A 34 -22.90 -19.95 -5.62
N ARG A 35 -24.05 -20.40 -5.08
CA ARG A 35 -24.87 -21.47 -5.69
C ARG A 35 -25.21 -21.24 -7.18
N ARG A 36 -25.47 -19.98 -7.57
CA ARG A 36 -25.77 -19.57 -8.95
C ARG A 36 -24.55 -19.18 -9.80
N MET A 37 -23.36 -19.17 -9.20
CA MET A 37 -22.08 -18.84 -9.83
C MET A 37 -20.97 -19.67 -9.15
N PRO A 38 -21.00 -21.01 -9.28
CA PRO A 38 -20.19 -21.91 -8.45
C PRO A 38 -18.69 -21.85 -8.77
N LEU A 39 -18.34 -21.43 -9.98
CA LEU A 39 -16.95 -21.26 -10.43
C LEU A 39 -16.34 -19.91 -9.98
N GLY A 40 -17.14 -19.02 -9.36
CA GLY A 40 -16.76 -17.64 -9.12
C GLY A 40 -16.75 -16.82 -10.40
N HIS A 41 -16.19 -15.61 -10.33
CA HIS A 41 -16.03 -14.73 -11.48
C HIS A 41 -14.84 -13.79 -11.26
N VAL A 42 -14.33 -13.20 -12.34
CA VAL A 42 -13.27 -12.20 -12.28
C VAL A 42 -13.58 -11.06 -13.22
N ALA A 43 -13.25 -9.84 -12.79
CA ALA A 43 -13.38 -8.64 -13.59
C ALA A 43 -12.14 -7.77 -13.46
N VAL A 44 -11.73 -7.11 -14.53
CA VAL A 44 -10.59 -6.18 -14.54
C VAL A 44 -11.10 -4.79 -14.20
N VAL A 45 -10.45 -4.12 -13.24
CA VAL A 45 -10.74 -2.74 -12.90
C VAL A 45 -10.15 -1.82 -13.96
N ARG A 46 -11.03 -1.09 -14.66
CA ARG A 46 -10.69 -0.12 -15.69
C ARG A 46 -10.34 1.23 -15.07
N HIS A 47 -11.15 1.68 -14.12
CA HIS A 47 -11.04 3.00 -13.49
C HIS A 47 -11.64 2.98 -12.08
N VAL A 48 -11.03 3.70 -11.14
CA VAL A 48 -11.58 3.89 -9.79
C VAL A 48 -12.29 5.24 -9.73
N VAL A 49 -13.62 5.24 -9.63
CA VAL A 49 -14.42 6.48 -9.64
C VAL A 49 -14.36 7.16 -8.28
N ASN A 50 -14.54 6.38 -7.20
CA ASN A 50 -14.45 6.84 -5.82
C ASN A 50 -14.24 5.66 -4.88
N SER A 51 -14.27 5.89 -3.56
CA SER A 51 -14.05 4.88 -2.53
C SER A 51 -15.00 3.68 -2.57
N ARG A 52 -16.17 3.83 -3.20
CA ARG A 52 -17.23 2.81 -3.30
C ARG A 52 -17.67 2.51 -4.72
N THR A 53 -17.03 3.06 -5.75
CA THR A 53 -17.46 2.89 -7.13
C THR A 53 -16.25 2.69 -8.04
N ILE A 54 -16.28 1.62 -8.82
CA ILE A 54 -15.29 1.31 -9.85
C ILE A 54 -15.99 1.04 -11.17
N ILE A 55 -15.24 1.17 -12.26
CA ILE A 55 -15.62 0.72 -13.58
C ILE A 55 -14.81 -0.53 -13.90
N ILE A 56 -15.46 -1.57 -14.38
CA ILE A 56 -14.82 -2.85 -14.73
C ILE A 56 -15.07 -3.25 -16.19
N ASP A 57 -14.16 -4.07 -16.69
CA ASP A 57 -14.36 -4.90 -17.87
C ASP A 57 -14.45 -6.37 -17.41
N GLN A 58 -15.45 -7.09 -17.92
CA GLN A 58 -15.70 -8.49 -17.51
C GLN A 58 -16.24 -9.32 -18.67
N SER A 59 -16.00 -10.63 -18.63
CA SER A 59 -16.72 -11.55 -19.50
C SER A 59 -18.16 -11.72 -19.02
N HIS A 60 -19.13 -11.87 -19.92
CA HIS A 60 -20.48 -12.22 -19.50
C HIS A 60 -20.50 -13.65 -18.95
N TRP A 61 -20.88 -13.79 -17.68
CA TRP A 61 -20.88 -15.07 -16.94
C TRP A 61 -21.83 -16.14 -17.51
N ALA A 62 -22.78 -15.77 -18.38
CA ALA A 62 -23.77 -16.67 -18.98
C ALA A 62 -23.84 -16.62 -20.52
N GLN A 63 -23.05 -15.76 -21.18
CA GLN A 63 -23.11 -15.54 -22.63
C GLN A 63 -21.72 -15.25 -23.21
N ALA A 64 -21.53 -15.59 -24.49
CA ALA A 64 -20.35 -15.17 -25.23
C ALA A 64 -20.34 -13.65 -25.36
N GLY A 65 -19.31 -12.98 -24.82
CA GLY A 65 -19.14 -11.54 -24.94
C GLY A 65 -18.32 -10.94 -23.79
N ILE A 66 -17.74 -9.77 -24.05
CA ILE A 66 -17.06 -8.95 -23.07
C ILE A 66 -17.92 -7.71 -22.83
N SER A 67 -18.26 -7.46 -21.57
CA SER A 67 -18.84 -6.20 -21.14
C SER A 67 -17.72 -5.26 -20.75
N HIS A 68 -17.71 -4.10 -21.41
CA HIS A 68 -16.80 -3.03 -21.10
C HIS A 68 -17.51 -1.94 -20.31
N ASN A 69 -16.75 -1.18 -19.52
CA ASN A 69 -17.21 0.00 -18.82
C ASN A 69 -18.43 -0.24 -17.91
N THR A 70 -18.47 -1.37 -17.20
CA THR A 70 -19.58 -1.70 -16.30
C THR A 70 -19.34 -1.09 -14.91
N PRO A 71 -20.25 -0.25 -14.39
CA PRO A 71 -20.14 0.24 -13.01
C PRO A 71 -20.35 -0.87 -11.98
N VAL A 72 -19.55 -0.84 -10.93
CA VAL A 72 -19.70 -1.69 -9.73
C VAL A 72 -19.63 -0.82 -8.51
N ILE A 73 -20.56 -1.05 -7.59
CA ILE A 73 -20.59 -0.36 -6.29
C ILE A 73 -20.28 -1.32 -5.16
N ASP A 74 -19.51 -0.84 -4.21
CA ASP A 74 -19.33 -1.49 -2.92
C ASP A 74 -20.52 -1.20 -2.01
N VAL A 75 -21.10 -2.26 -1.48
CA VAL A 75 -22.22 -2.24 -0.51
C VAL A 75 -21.83 -2.93 0.79
N SER A 76 -20.54 -3.23 0.99
CA SER A 76 -20.03 -3.78 2.24
C SER A 76 -20.22 -2.77 3.39
N PRO A 77 -20.54 -3.25 4.59
CA PRO A 77 -20.70 -2.40 5.77
C PRO A 77 -19.40 -1.67 6.12
N ASN A 78 -18.25 -2.29 5.86
CA ASN A 78 -16.94 -1.80 6.30
C ASN A 78 -16.16 -1.03 5.22
N ASN A 79 -16.73 -0.82 4.04
CA ASN A 79 -16.01 -0.25 2.89
C ASN A 79 -14.79 -1.07 2.46
N ASP A 80 -14.87 -2.39 2.62
CA ASP A 80 -13.78 -3.35 2.38
C ASP A 80 -14.01 -4.16 1.10
N TRP A 81 -14.97 -3.75 0.27
CA TRP A 81 -15.32 -4.38 -1.00
C TRP A 81 -15.78 -5.84 -0.88
N SER A 82 -16.03 -6.35 0.32
CA SER A 82 -16.44 -7.74 0.55
C SER A 82 -17.81 -8.10 -0.05
N ALA A 83 -18.63 -7.09 -0.38
CA ALA A 83 -19.94 -7.24 -0.99
C ALA A 83 -20.18 -6.13 -2.02
N VAL A 84 -20.44 -6.50 -3.28
CA VAL A 84 -20.61 -5.55 -4.38
C VAL A 84 -21.93 -5.76 -5.12
N ARG A 85 -22.41 -4.74 -5.82
CA ARG A 85 -23.46 -4.88 -6.84
C ARG A 85 -22.93 -4.42 -8.19
N VAL A 86 -23.22 -5.21 -9.21
CA VAL A 86 -22.79 -4.95 -10.59
C VAL A 86 -23.96 -4.30 -11.33
N ALA A 87 -23.69 -3.23 -12.06
CA ALA A 87 -24.69 -2.58 -12.89
C ALA A 87 -25.20 -3.55 -13.95
N LEU A 88 -26.50 -3.54 -14.17
CA LEU A 88 -27.11 -4.25 -15.28
C LEU A 88 -26.81 -3.45 -16.56
N ASN A 89 -26.61 -4.16 -17.67
CA ASN A 89 -26.31 -3.60 -18.99
C ASN A 89 -27.42 -2.68 -19.56
N ASN A 90 -28.55 -2.53 -18.87
CA ASN A 90 -29.58 -1.57 -19.20
C ASN A 90 -29.21 -0.19 -18.64
N ARG A 91 -29.34 0.85 -19.46
CA ARG A 91 -28.91 2.24 -19.20
C ARG A 91 -29.65 2.94 -18.03
N SER A 92 -30.29 2.21 -17.13
CA SER A 92 -31.19 2.72 -16.08
C SER A 92 -30.52 2.85 -14.70
N GLY A 93 -29.19 2.82 -14.61
CA GLY A 93 -28.47 2.94 -13.33
C GLY A 93 -28.85 1.86 -12.32
N THR A 94 -29.38 0.73 -12.80
CA THR A 94 -29.91 -0.34 -11.96
C THR A 94 -28.82 -1.34 -11.64
N TYR A 95 -28.72 -1.71 -10.36
CA TYR A 95 -27.75 -2.67 -9.87
C TYR A 95 -28.40 -4.01 -9.59
N GLY A 96 -27.72 -5.10 -9.94
CA GLY A 96 -28.18 -6.46 -9.71
C GLY A 96 -28.16 -6.87 -8.23
N SER A 97 -28.14 -8.18 -8.00
CA SER A 97 -27.99 -8.76 -6.66
C SER A 97 -26.66 -8.38 -6.01
N ILE A 98 -26.56 -8.59 -4.69
CA ILE A 98 -25.30 -8.52 -3.97
C ILE A 98 -24.47 -9.76 -4.31
N TYR A 99 -23.20 -9.54 -4.60
CA TYR A 99 -22.20 -10.57 -4.85
C TYR A 99 -21.07 -10.46 -3.83
N PRO A 100 -20.75 -11.55 -3.11
CA PRO A 100 -19.60 -11.58 -2.23
C PRO A 100 -18.30 -11.64 -3.04
N THR A 101 -17.28 -10.91 -2.59
CA THR A 101 -15.96 -10.90 -3.22
C THR A 101 -14.88 -11.33 -2.23
N TYR A 102 -13.74 -11.75 -2.75
CA TYR A 102 -12.54 -11.87 -1.93
C TYR A 102 -11.79 -10.55 -1.79
N GLY A 103 -11.86 -9.70 -2.83
CA GLY A 103 -11.11 -8.46 -2.94
C GLY A 103 -10.43 -8.37 -4.32
N PHE A 104 -9.28 -7.73 -4.34
CA PHE A 104 -8.51 -7.41 -5.53
C PHE A 104 -7.19 -8.18 -5.58
N ILE A 105 -6.87 -8.70 -6.76
CA ILE A 105 -5.55 -9.26 -7.08
C ILE A 105 -4.81 -8.20 -7.90
N TYR A 106 -3.65 -7.78 -7.42
CA TYR A 106 -2.88 -6.71 -8.04
C TYR A 106 -1.88 -7.28 -9.05
N ALA A 107 -1.63 -6.55 -10.13
CA ALA A 107 -0.64 -6.91 -11.16
C ALA A 107 0.82 -6.67 -10.71
N ARG A 108 1.14 -7.09 -9.49
CA ARG A 108 2.46 -7.01 -8.87
C ARG A 108 2.65 -8.15 -7.88
N SER A 109 3.90 -8.53 -7.68
CA SER A 109 4.33 -9.57 -6.78
C SER A 109 4.28 -9.09 -5.32
N PRO A 110 4.06 -9.98 -4.35
CA PRO A 110 4.15 -9.63 -2.94
C PRO A 110 5.50 -9.00 -2.61
N GLY A 111 5.49 -7.75 -2.15
CA GLY A 111 6.71 -7.02 -1.81
C GLY A 111 7.32 -6.20 -2.95
N GLU A 112 6.76 -6.19 -4.16
CA GLU A 112 7.08 -5.17 -5.16
C GLU A 112 6.56 -3.79 -4.76
N ARG A 113 5.40 -3.71 -4.07
CA ARG A 113 4.99 -2.45 -3.42
C ARG A 113 5.86 -2.03 -2.25
N ARG A 114 6.49 -2.99 -1.58
CA ARG A 114 7.58 -2.69 -0.64
C ARG A 114 8.83 -2.19 -1.38
N GLY A 115 8.89 -2.31 -2.70
CA GLY A 115 9.95 -1.78 -3.56
C GLY A 115 9.92 -0.26 -3.74
N ASN A 116 8.74 0.38 -3.65
CA ASN A 116 8.67 1.84 -3.56
C ASN A 116 8.66 2.37 -2.13
N SER A 117 8.45 1.51 -1.13
CA SER A 117 8.82 1.81 0.27
C SER A 117 10.30 1.51 0.56
N ARG A 118 11.05 0.90 -0.37
CA ARG A 118 12.48 0.57 -0.22
C ARG A 118 13.39 1.75 -0.49
N ASN A 119 13.00 2.73 -1.32
CA ASN A 119 13.67 4.02 -1.29
C ASN A 119 13.46 4.69 0.08
N ASP A 120 12.25 4.59 0.65
CA ASP A 120 11.95 5.20 1.95
C ASP A 120 12.68 4.53 3.12
N VAL A 121 12.80 3.19 3.16
CA VAL A 121 13.50 2.51 4.26
C VAL A 121 15.02 2.37 4.07
N MET A 122 15.55 2.39 2.84
CA MET A 122 17.00 2.53 2.59
C MET A 122 17.50 3.98 2.79
N THR A 123 16.59 4.95 2.76
CA THR A 123 16.84 6.29 3.32
C THR A 123 16.72 6.28 4.84
N ALA A 124 15.67 5.65 5.38
CA ALA A 124 15.39 5.69 6.82
C ALA A 124 16.36 4.84 7.67
N TRP A 125 16.96 3.82 7.08
CA TRP A 125 18.21 3.25 7.53
C TRP A 125 19.25 3.75 6.51
N ALA A 126 20.01 4.82 6.77
CA ALA A 126 20.71 4.97 8.07
C ALA A 126 21.15 3.59 8.60
N LYS A 127 21.37 2.68 7.64
CA LYS A 127 22.03 1.45 7.75
C LYS A 127 23.42 1.97 7.79
N LYS A 128 23.94 1.75 8.96
CA LYS A 128 25.35 1.72 9.13
C LYS A 128 25.84 3.17 9.17
N THR A 129 26.09 3.68 10.36
CA THR A 129 27.44 3.38 10.84
C THR A 129 28.50 3.94 9.87
N GLN A 130 28.31 5.18 9.42
CA GLN A 130 29.34 6.22 9.58
C GLN A 130 29.84 6.30 11.04
N THR A 131 29.10 5.73 11.99
CA THR A 131 29.51 5.28 13.35
C THR A 131 30.67 4.24 13.38
N GLN A 132 31.24 3.76 12.26
CA GLN A 132 32.49 2.95 12.26
C GLN A 132 33.38 3.30 11.05
N GLY A 133 34.46 4.07 11.26
CA GLY A 133 35.67 3.96 10.42
C GLY A 133 35.99 5.10 9.45
N SER A 134 36.35 6.28 9.98
CA SER A 134 37.50 7.02 9.44
C SER A 134 38.61 6.95 10.49
N GLU A 135 39.48 5.93 10.39
CA GLU A 135 40.73 5.85 11.14
C GLU A 135 41.68 6.94 10.66
N THR A 136 41.97 7.91 11.53
CA THR A 136 43.30 8.51 11.63
C THR A 136 43.75 8.30 13.07
N GLN A 137 44.61 7.31 13.27
CA GLN A 137 45.32 7.04 14.52
C GLN A 137 46.36 8.14 14.78
N LEU A 138 46.72 8.35 16.07
CA LEU A 138 47.72 9.26 16.69
C LEU A 138 47.04 10.37 17.52
N ALA A 139 47.15 10.50 18.84
CA ALA A 139 47.99 9.89 19.87
C ALA A 139 47.29 9.97 21.24
N GLN A 140 47.50 8.98 22.12
CA GLN A 140 47.03 9.01 23.50
C GLN A 140 48.09 9.66 24.40
N ALA A 141 47.70 10.63 25.23
CA ALA A 141 48.54 11.17 26.30
C ALA A 141 48.32 10.35 27.60
N PRO A 142 49.35 10.15 28.44
CA PRO A 142 49.28 9.26 29.61
C PRO A 142 48.49 9.88 30.80
N GLU A 143 47.96 9.00 31.66
CA GLU A 143 46.97 9.25 32.75
C GLU A 143 47.44 10.12 33.93
N ASN A 144 48.59 10.81 33.86
CA ASN A 144 49.19 11.46 35.04
C ASN A 144 49.19 13.01 34.99
N ALA A 145 48.26 13.63 34.27
CA ALA A 145 48.16 15.08 34.23
C ALA A 145 47.23 15.61 35.35
N HIS A 146 47.83 16.07 36.45
CA HIS A 146 47.18 16.84 37.50
C HIS A 146 47.77 18.27 37.59
N PRO A 147 47.01 19.23 38.17
CA PRO A 147 46.70 20.54 37.56
C PRO A 147 47.43 21.73 38.22
N ILE A 148 47.34 22.94 37.66
CA ILE A 148 47.33 24.20 38.45
C ILE A 148 46.70 25.39 37.69
N THR A 149 45.90 26.14 38.45
CA THR A 149 45.38 27.51 38.24
C THR A 149 46.50 28.57 38.29
N SER A 150 46.35 29.71 37.59
CA SER A 150 46.58 31.09 38.11
C SER A 150 46.69 32.17 37.02
N GLY A 151 46.08 33.34 37.28
CA GLY A 151 46.40 34.66 36.69
C GLY A 151 45.29 35.24 35.80
N ALA A 152 44.30 35.99 36.32
CA ALA A 152 44.31 37.44 36.61
C ALA A 152 44.39 38.30 35.30
N GLN A 153 43.61 39.34 35.02
CA GLN A 153 42.96 40.36 35.85
C GLN A 153 41.71 40.98 35.16
N ASP A 154 40.88 41.54 36.04
CA ASP A 154 39.77 42.49 35.92
C ASP A 154 40.01 43.69 34.98
N ASN A 155 38.93 44.15 34.32
CA ASN A 155 38.76 45.54 33.88
C ASN A 155 37.25 45.92 33.88
N SER A 156 36.77 46.38 35.03
CA SER A 156 35.94 47.59 35.24
C SER A 156 34.57 47.78 34.52
N ILE A 157 33.49 47.49 35.28
CA ILE A 157 32.27 48.29 35.61
C ILE A 157 31.98 49.56 34.75
N THR A 158 30.78 49.80 34.21
CA THR A 158 29.63 50.50 34.87
C THR A 158 28.40 50.55 33.96
N PHE A 159 27.19 50.28 34.49
CA PHE A 159 25.94 51.00 34.16
C PHE A 159 24.90 50.70 35.25
N ASP A 160 24.51 51.69 36.03
CA ASP A 160 23.11 51.88 36.47
C ASP A 160 22.92 53.28 37.06
N GLY A 161 21.95 54.00 36.49
CA GLY A 161 21.53 55.33 36.91
C GLY A 161 20.36 55.24 37.88
N GLN A 162 20.43 56.00 38.96
CA GLN A 162 19.32 56.28 39.86
C GLN A 162 18.34 57.30 39.24
N GLN A 163 17.04 57.06 39.41
CA GLN A 163 16.12 58.01 40.05
C GLN A 163 15.16 57.22 40.96
#